data_AF-A0A4R8FS59-F1
#
_entry.id   AF-A0A4R8FS59-F1
#
_cell.length_a   1.000
_cell.length_b   1.000
_cell.length_c   1.000
_cell.angle_alpha   90.00
_cell.angle_beta   90.00
_cell.angle_gamma   90.00
#
_symmetry.space_group_name_H-M   'P 1'
#
loop_
_entity.id
_entity.type
_entity.pdbx_description
1 polymer ?
#
loop_
_entity_poly.entity_id
_entity_poly.type
_entity_poly.pdbx_seq_one_letter_code
_entity_poly.pdbx_strand_id
1 'polypeptide(L)'
;MEDAALLVVYVIGWSPHSFQTAEENAERHKRRLEEVVAAQDRIVDPAVAALAKAGVTASGFVHHGDVADKLHRLAEENGADLIAIGRASKGGFSQRLFGSSGVNLAMYLTIPVTVAG
;
A
#
# COMPACT_ATOMS: atom_id res chain seq x y z
N MET A 1 18.76 1.49 17.57
CA MET A 1 17.74 1.26 16.52
C MET A 1 18.42 0.42 15.46
N GLU A 2 18.82 -0.80 15.80
CA GLU A 2 19.74 -1.59 14.97
C GLU A 2 19.10 -2.85 14.37
N ASP A 3 17.79 -3.09 14.60
CA ASP A 3 17.11 -4.32 14.15
C ASP A 3 15.74 -4.09 13.47
N ALA A 4 15.42 -2.85 13.05
CA ALA A 4 14.12 -2.57 12.43
C ALA A 4 14.16 -2.75 10.91
N ALA A 5 13.33 -3.65 10.38
CA ALA A 5 13.10 -3.81 8.94
C ALA A 5 11.82 -3.08 8.51
N LEU A 6 11.85 -2.42 7.35
CA LEU A 6 10.69 -1.71 6.80
C LEU A 6 10.02 -2.49 5.68
N LEU A 7 8.68 -2.53 5.72
CA LEU A 7 7.85 -3.01 4.63
C LEU A 7 7.24 -1.80 3.93
N VAL A 8 7.67 -1.54 2.70
CA VAL A 8 7.14 -0.48 1.85
C VAL A 8 5.97 -1.06 1.05
N VAL A 9 4.76 -0.59 1.32
CA VAL A 9 3.54 -1.11 0.68
C VAL A 9 2.87 -0.04 -0.14
N TYR A 10 2.57 -0.35 -1.40
CA TYR A 10 1.71 0.47 -2.25
C TYR A 10 0.43 -0.30 -2.60
N VAL A 11 -0.73 0.30 -2.28
CA VAL A 11 -2.03 -0.31 -2.59
C VAL A 11 -2.71 0.45 -3.71
N ILE A 12 -2.95 -0.23 -4.82
CA ILE A 12 -3.73 0.26 -5.96
C ILE A 12 -5.21 0.07 -5.62
N GLY A 13 -5.92 1.18 -5.43
CA GLY A 13 -7.34 1.17 -5.06
C GLY A 13 -8.20 0.49 -6.13
N TRP A 14 -9.09 -0.40 -5.69
CA TRP A 14 -10.04 -1.10 -6.56
C TRP A 14 -11.48 -0.57 -6.37
N SER A 15 -12.22 -0.42 -7.47
CA SER A 15 -13.66 -0.11 -7.45
C SER A 15 -14.48 -1.35 -7.83
N PRO A 16 -15.52 -1.71 -7.06
CA PRO A 16 -16.27 -2.96 -7.22
C PRO A 16 -17.31 -2.99 -8.37
N HIS A 17 -17.51 -1.90 -9.12
CA HIS A 17 -18.58 -1.85 -10.13
C HIS A 17 -18.11 -2.23 -11.55
N SER A 18 -18.96 -3.05 -12.21
CA SER A 18 -18.83 -3.84 -13.45
C SER A 18 -17.84 -5.01 -13.35
N PHE A 19 -18.10 -6.23 -13.87
CA PHE A 19 -18.24 -6.68 -15.26
C PHE A 19 -19.06 -7.98 -15.38
N GLN A 20 -19.51 -8.34 -16.59
CA GLN A 20 -20.42 -9.47 -16.85
C GLN A 20 -19.84 -10.60 -17.73
N THR A 21 -18.65 -10.47 -18.35
CA THR A 21 -18.12 -11.47 -19.29
C THR A 21 -16.69 -11.98 -19.00
N ALA A 22 -16.32 -13.16 -19.52
CA ALA A 22 -15.02 -13.79 -19.31
C ALA A 22 -13.84 -13.07 -20.00
N GLU A 23 -14.09 -12.46 -21.16
CA GLU A 23 -13.09 -11.70 -21.92
C GLU A 23 -12.70 -10.41 -21.21
N GLU A 24 -13.68 -9.68 -20.66
CA GLU A 24 -13.44 -8.50 -19.80
C GLU A 24 -12.61 -8.86 -18.56
N ASN A 25 -12.79 -10.06 -17.99
CA ASN A 25 -12.02 -10.51 -16.84
C ASN A 25 -10.55 -10.82 -17.21
N ALA A 26 -10.31 -11.43 -18.37
CA ALA A 26 -8.96 -11.72 -18.87
C ALA A 26 -8.18 -10.43 -19.18
N GLU A 27 -8.79 -9.47 -19.86
CA GLU A 27 -8.16 -8.16 -20.09
C GLU A 27 -7.89 -7.40 -18.80
N ARG A 28 -8.76 -7.55 -17.78
CA ARG A 28 -8.50 -6.96 -16.46
C ARG A 28 -7.37 -7.65 -15.73
N HIS A 29 -7.24 -8.97 -15.83
CA HIS A 29 -6.12 -9.68 -15.22
C HIS A 29 -4.79 -9.16 -15.80
N LYS A 30 -4.71 -9.03 -17.12
CA LYS A 30 -3.54 -8.44 -17.80
C LYS A 30 -3.27 -7.01 -17.32
N ARG A 31 -4.28 -6.13 -17.33
CA ARG A 31 -4.14 -4.74 -16.85
C ARG A 31 -3.68 -4.64 -15.39
N ARG A 32 -4.18 -5.53 -14.51
CA ARG A 32 -3.74 -5.56 -13.11
C ARG A 32 -2.26 -5.90 -13.00
N LEU A 33 -1.79 -6.89 -13.75
CA LEU A 33 -0.36 -7.23 -13.74
C LEU A 33 0.48 -6.05 -14.23
N GLU A 34 0.05 -5.38 -15.30
CA GLU A 34 0.73 -4.17 -15.82
C GLU A 34 0.76 -3.03 -14.80
N GLU A 35 -0.34 -2.78 -14.07
CA GLU A 35 -0.39 -1.77 -13.01
C GLU A 35 0.51 -2.12 -11.83
N VAL A 36 0.56 -3.40 -11.44
CA VAL A 36 1.44 -3.89 -10.36
C VAL A 36 2.90 -3.67 -10.74
N VAL A 37 3.31 -4.10 -11.94
CA VAL A 37 4.67 -3.93 -12.43
C VAL A 37 5.02 -2.44 -12.52
N ALA A 38 4.14 -1.63 -13.10
CA ALA A 38 4.38 -0.20 -13.23
C ALA A 38 4.53 0.50 -11.87
N ALA A 39 3.73 0.13 -10.86
CA ALA A 39 3.85 0.69 -9.52
C ALA A 39 5.09 0.16 -8.78
N GLN A 40 5.46 -1.10 -8.99
CA GLN A 40 6.69 -1.68 -8.43
C GLN A 40 7.90 -0.89 -8.94
N ASP A 41 8.05 -0.78 -10.26
CA ASP A 41 9.20 -0.15 -10.91
C ASP A 41 9.31 1.35 -10.60
N ARG A 42 8.17 2.06 -10.56
CA ARG A 42 8.17 3.53 -10.50
C ARG A 42 8.03 4.10 -9.11
N ILE A 43 7.55 3.32 -8.14
CA ILE A 43 7.21 3.80 -6.79
C ILE A 43 7.95 3.00 -5.73
N VAL A 44 7.72 1.68 -5.69
CA VAL A 44 8.20 0.85 -4.58
C VAL A 44 9.70 0.60 -4.67
N ASP A 45 10.22 0.19 -5.83
CA ASP A 45 11.65 -0.07 -6.01
C ASP A 45 12.52 1.16 -5.76
N PRO A 46 12.17 2.37 -6.26
CA PRO A 46 12.90 3.58 -5.91
C PRO A 46 12.89 3.89 -4.40
N ALA A 47 11.77 3.65 -3.72
CA ALA A 47 11.65 3.88 -2.28
C ALA A 47 12.51 2.89 -1.47
N VAL A 48 12.45 1.60 -1.81
CA VAL A 48 13.29 0.56 -1.19
C VAL A 48 14.78 0.85 -1.43
N ALA A 49 15.15 1.23 -2.67
CA ALA A 49 16.53 1.59 -2.99
C ALA A 49 17.01 2.82 -2.21
N ALA A 50 16.15 3.82 -1.99
CA ALA A 50 16.49 4.98 -1.17
C ALA A 50 16.71 4.60 0.31
N LEU A 51 15.86 3.73 0.87
CA LEU A 51 16.02 3.21 2.23
C LEU A 51 17.29 2.39 2.38
N ALA A 52 17.58 1.51 1.41
CA ALA A 52 18.81 0.73 1.39
C ALA A 52 20.07 1.61 1.35
N LYS A 53 20.06 2.68 0.55
CA LYS A 53 21.15 3.69 0.53
C LYS A 53 21.31 4.42 1.86
N ALA A 54 20.24 4.54 2.64
CA ALA A 54 20.26 5.11 3.99
C ALA A 54 20.66 4.08 5.07
N GLY A 55 21.02 2.85 4.69
CA GLY A 55 21.39 1.79 5.63
C GLY A 55 20.21 1.09 6.30
N VAL A 56 19.00 1.26 5.77
CA VAL A 56 17.78 0.65 6.31
C VAL A 56 17.41 -0.60 5.50
N THR A 57 17.25 -1.73 6.19
CA THR A 57 16.72 -2.97 5.57
C THR A 57 15.26 -2.76 5.21
N ALA A 58 14.92 -2.91 3.93
CA ALA A 58 13.55 -2.72 3.45
C ALA A 58 13.15 -3.75 2.39
N SER A 59 11.86 -4.09 2.36
CA SER A 59 11.22 -4.90 1.32
C SER A 59 10.00 -4.17 0.76
N GLY A 60 9.67 -4.44 -0.50
CA GLY A 60 8.65 -3.71 -1.25
C GLY A 60 7.51 -4.60 -1.72
N PHE A 61 6.28 -4.12 -1.58
CA PHE A 61 5.06 -4.84 -1.97
C PHE A 61 4.09 -3.92 -2.71
N VAL A 62 3.47 -4.44 -3.77
CA VAL A 62 2.37 -3.79 -4.49
C VAL A 62 1.16 -4.71 -4.51
N HIS A 63 0.01 -4.19 -4.08
CA HIS A 63 -1.24 -4.95 -4.05
C HIS A 63 -2.41 -4.15 -4.61
N HIS A 64 -3.39 -4.84 -5.19
CA HIS A 64 -4.73 -4.28 -5.43
C HIS A 64 -5.64 -4.52 -4.23
N GLY A 65 -6.55 -3.59 -3.97
CA GLY A 65 -7.67 -3.82 -3.06
C GLY A 65 -8.04 -2.63 -2.20
N ASP A 66 -8.67 -2.91 -1.07
CA ASP A 66 -8.89 -1.93 -0.01
C ASP A 66 -7.59 -1.71 0.78
N VAL A 67 -7.27 -0.45 1.03
CA VAL A 67 -6.01 -0.05 1.65
C VAL A 67 -5.92 -0.53 3.10
N ALA A 68 -7.02 -0.45 3.86
CA ALA A 68 -7.03 -0.84 5.27
C ALA A 68 -6.85 -2.35 5.43
N ASP A 69 -7.63 -3.13 4.67
CA ASP A 69 -7.52 -4.59 4.67
C ASP A 69 -6.12 -5.06 4.25
N LYS A 70 -5.54 -4.49 3.20
CA LYS A 70 -4.22 -4.90 2.71
C LYS A 70 -3.09 -4.55 3.67
N LEU A 71 -3.10 -3.35 4.25
CA LEU A 71 -2.11 -2.97 5.25
C LEU A 71 -2.25 -3.83 6.51
N HIS A 72 -3.47 -4.13 6.96
CA HIS A 72 -3.70 -5.00 8.10
C HIS A 72 -3.07 -6.38 7.91
N ARG A 73 -3.44 -7.06 6.81
CA ARG A 73 -2.99 -8.42 6.54
C ARG A 73 -1.49 -8.51 6.38
N LEU A 74 -0.89 -7.59 5.61
CA LEU A 74 0.57 -7.57 5.45
C LEU A 74 1.27 -7.35 6.77
N ALA A 75 0.73 -6.48 7.63
CA ALA A 75 1.28 -6.23 8.94
C ALA A 75 1.15 -7.47 9.84
N GLU A 76 0.03 -8.20 9.84
CA GLU A 76 -0.11 -9.46 10.59
C GLU A 76 0.79 -10.59 10.04
N GLU A 77 0.77 -10.81 8.72
CA GLU A 77 1.54 -11.87 8.03
C GLU A 77 3.04 -11.72 8.24
N ASN A 78 3.53 -10.47 8.35
CA ASN A 78 4.95 -10.18 8.55
C ASN A 78 5.29 -9.81 10.00
N GLY A 79 4.33 -9.90 10.93
CA GLY A 79 4.56 -9.60 12.35
C GLY A 79 5.01 -8.17 12.62
N ALA A 80 4.46 -7.19 11.90
CA ALA A 80 4.84 -5.79 12.05
C ALA A 80 4.32 -5.19 13.37
N ASP A 81 5.21 -4.49 14.09
CA ASP A 81 4.88 -3.84 15.36
C ASP A 81 4.18 -2.47 15.19
N LEU A 82 4.31 -1.87 14.01
CA LEU A 82 3.82 -0.51 13.73
C LEU A 82 3.47 -0.34 12.24
N ILE A 83 2.34 0.29 11.98
CA ILE A 83 1.99 0.83 10.67
C ILE A 83 2.24 2.34 10.68
N ALA A 84 3.11 2.81 9.79
CA ALA A 84 3.38 4.23 9.61
C ALA A 84 2.78 4.72 8.28
N ILE A 85 1.99 5.80 8.34
CA ILE A 85 1.43 6.44 7.15
C ILE A 85 1.80 7.92 7.09
N GLY A 86 2.06 8.42 5.89
CA GLY A 86 2.30 9.85 5.65
C GLY A 86 0.99 10.65 5.61
N ARG A 87 1.00 11.85 6.16
CA ARG A 87 -0.09 12.82 6.05
C ARG A 87 -0.10 13.42 4.65
N ALA A 88 -1.24 13.33 3.95
CA ALA A 88 -1.41 14.05 2.69
C ALA A 88 -1.57 15.56 2.96
N SER A 89 -0.70 16.39 2.37
CA SER A 89 -0.80 17.84 2.49
C SER A 89 -1.97 18.39 1.66
N LYS A 90 -2.51 19.55 2.08
CA LYS A 90 -3.55 20.29 1.35
C LYS A 90 -3.03 20.67 -0.05
N GLY A 91 -3.34 19.85 -1.06
CA GLY A 91 -2.95 20.09 -2.46
C GLY A 91 -2.46 18.84 -3.21
N GLY A 92 -2.00 17.80 -2.51
CA GLY A 92 -1.52 16.56 -3.12
C GLY A 92 -2.30 15.34 -2.63
N PHE A 93 -2.96 14.61 -3.54
CA PHE A 93 -3.59 13.29 -3.34
C PHE A 93 -4.54 13.14 -2.13
N SER A 94 -4.95 14.24 -1.50
CA SER A 94 -5.54 14.27 -0.15
C SER A 94 -7.03 13.92 -0.08
N GLN A 95 -7.72 13.79 -1.21
CA GLN A 95 -9.15 13.45 -1.21
C GLN A 95 -9.44 11.98 -1.49
N ARG A 96 -8.45 11.22 -2.01
CA ARG A 96 -8.60 9.79 -2.34
C ARG A 96 -7.91 8.84 -1.36
N LEU A 97 -6.81 9.25 -0.74
CA LEU A 97 -6.12 8.39 0.25
C LEU A 97 -6.82 8.34 1.61
N PHE A 98 -7.60 9.39 1.95
CA PHE A 98 -8.33 9.49 3.20
C PHE A 98 -9.86 9.46 3.02
N GLY A 99 -10.38 9.11 1.84
CA GLY A 99 -11.80 8.75 1.70
C GLY A 99 -12.00 7.36 2.30
N SER A 100 -12.83 7.23 3.34
CA SER A 100 -13.14 6.02 4.15
C SER A 100 -11.98 5.13 4.66
N SER A 101 -10.86 4.99 3.95
CA SER A 101 -9.78 4.04 4.24
C SER A 101 -8.84 4.50 5.36
N GLY A 102 -8.46 5.79 5.43
CA GLY A 102 -7.65 6.30 6.56
C GLY A 102 -8.42 6.34 7.89
N VAL A 103 -9.74 6.57 7.84
CA VAL A 103 -10.64 6.50 9.00
C VAL A 103 -10.92 5.04 9.40
N ASN A 104 -11.05 4.12 8.43
CA ASN A 104 -11.15 2.68 8.69
C ASN A 104 -9.86 2.08 9.27
N LEU A 105 -8.68 2.54 8.84
CA LEU A 105 -7.39 2.06 9.38
C LEU A 105 -7.35 2.21 10.91
N ALA A 106 -7.69 3.39 11.43
CA ALA A 106 -7.64 3.65 12.87
C ALA A 106 -8.73 2.92 13.67
N MET A 107 -9.82 2.49 13.02
CA MET A 107 -10.96 1.84 13.69
C MET A 107 -10.86 0.31 13.74
N TYR A 108 -10.09 -0.32 12.85
CA TYR A 108 -10.10 -1.78 12.67
C TYR A 108 -8.73 -2.46 12.80
N LEU A 109 -7.63 -1.72 12.83
CA LEU A 109 -6.30 -2.33 12.96
C LEU A 109 -6.00 -2.70 14.41
N THR A 110 -5.57 -3.95 14.62
CA THR A 110 -5.04 -4.45 15.89
C THR A 110 -3.61 -3.98 16.15
N ILE A 111 -2.93 -3.49 15.12
CA ILE A 111 -1.54 -3.03 15.14
C ILE A 111 -1.52 -1.50 15.27
N PRO A 112 -0.67 -0.92 16.14
CA PRO A 112 -0.56 0.53 16.29
C PRO A 112 -0.35 1.25 14.96
N VAL A 113 -1.01 2.41 14.80
CA VAL A 113 -0.89 3.25 13.60
C VAL A 113 -0.35 4.62 13.98
N THR A 114 0.74 5.03 13.35
CA THR A 114 1.29 6.39 13.45
C THR A 114 1.08 7.14 12.15
N VAL A 115 0.58 8.37 12.26
CA VAL A 115 0.50 9.31 11.14
C VAL A 115 1.65 10.32 11.26
N ALA A 116 2.62 10.23 10.35
CA ALA A 116 3.74 11.16 10.25
C ALA A 116 3.42 12.26 9.24
N GLY A 117 3.78 13.51 9.51
CA GLY A 117 3.38 14.64 8.66
C GLY A 117 4.30 15.83 8.72
#